data_AF-X6P895-F1
#
_entry.id   AF-X6P895-F1
#
_cell.length_a   1.000
_cell.length_b   1.000
_cell.length_c   1.000
_cell.angle_alpha   90.00
_cell.angle_beta   90.00
_cell.angle_gamma   90.00
#
_symmetry.space_group_name_H-M   'P 1'
#
loop_
_entity.id
_entity.type
_entity.pdbx_description
1 polymer ?
#
loop_
_entity_poly.entity_id
_entity_poly.type
_entity_poly.pdbx_seq_one_letter_code
_entity_poly.pdbx_strand_id
1 'polypeptide(L)'
;MLLLHEEETKTKKLNNLSLEGCYDKNWISSSNKPRLLRNLQCLLCKQIANNAMEIICNEHEDHKETVLIGEKCLKQYLNEHNNKCPIGNHDHCNYVKGQTARNFISELKVICPRQFGIDLNIKTNIETKEGDTSTEIETKKQYCIFKGKIEEVKNHLQNECCLKPLECKFKEFGCDDILFNFNFQKHLQLKGNQHSNLLLNNISILQNKIQQYQSNENNTQILKSKIEEQEQYIHNNGMKKKKK
;
A
#
# COMPACT_ATOMS: atom_id res chain seq x y z
N MET A 1 -16.53 -6.02 -16.90
CA MET A 1 -15.12 -5.56 -16.79
C MET A 1 -14.95 -4.22 -16.06
N LEU A 2 -16.03 -3.50 -15.71
CA LEU A 2 -15.97 -2.18 -15.05
C LEU A 2 -15.94 -2.23 -13.49
N LEU A 3 -16.37 -3.33 -12.88
CA LEU A 3 -16.46 -3.44 -11.40
C LEU A 3 -15.12 -3.67 -10.69
N LEU A 4 -14.12 -4.22 -11.38
CA LEU A 4 -12.80 -4.51 -10.79
C LEU A 4 -11.95 -3.23 -10.58
N HIS A 5 -12.22 -2.16 -11.34
CA HIS A 5 -11.50 -0.89 -11.21
C HIS A 5 -11.95 -0.06 -9.99
N GLU A 6 -13.20 -0.22 -9.52
CA GLU A 6 -13.74 0.54 -8.39
C GLU A 6 -13.22 0.03 -7.03
N GLU A 7 -12.91 -1.26 -6.91
CA GLU A 7 -12.40 -1.85 -5.68
C GLU A 7 -10.90 -1.60 -5.48
N GLU A 8 -10.09 -1.67 -6.55
CA GLU A 8 -8.67 -1.30 -6.55
C GLU A 8 -8.45 0.20 -6.26
N THR A 9 -9.36 1.05 -6.74
CA THR A 9 -9.32 2.50 -6.47
C THR A 9 -9.73 2.84 -5.04
N LYS A 10 -10.67 2.09 -4.43
CA LYS A 10 -11.02 2.21 -2.99
C LYS A 10 -9.87 1.77 -2.07
N THR A 11 -9.17 0.67 -2.40
CA THR A 11 -8.02 0.17 -1.60
C THR A 11 -6.83 1.13 -1.65
N LYS A 12 -6.55 1.76 -2.79
CA LYS A 12 -5.53 2.82 -2.89
C LYS A 12 -5.93 4.09 -2.13
N LYS A 13 -7.23 4.46 -2.10
CA LYS A 13 -7.69 5.68 -1.42
C LYS A 13 -7.67 5.60 0.11
N LEU A 14 -7.95 4.43 0.71
CA LEU A 14 -7.98 4.29 2.17
C LEU A 14 -6.56 4.31 2.81
N ASN A 15 -5.53 3.99 2.03
CA ASN A 15 -4.15 3.82 2.49
C ASN A 15 -3.19 4.98 2.13
N ASN A 16 -3.65 6.03 1.43
CA ASN A 16 -2.72 6.96 0.76
C ASN A 16 -2.30 8.23 1.53
N LEU A 17 -2.52 8.33 2.85
CA LEU A 17 -1.76 9.29 3.64
C LEU A 17 -0.37 8.72 3.93
N SER A 18 0.51 8.88 2.95
CA SER A 18 1.92 8.53 3.09
C SER A 18 2.57 9.40 4.17
N LEU A 19 3.09 8.75 5.22
CA LEU A 19 3.90 9.41 6.26
C LEU A 19 5.37 9.55 5.85
N GLU A 20 5.75 9.05 4.67
CA GLU A 20 7.13 9.10 4.18
C GLU A 20 7.45 10.41 3.44
N GLY A 21 6.42 11.06 2.88
CA GLY A 21 6.51 12.35 2.20
C GLY A 21 6.10 13.50 3.11
N CYS A 22 5.95 14.69 2.53
CA CYS A 22 5.32 15.82 3.20
C CYS A 22 3.87 15.47 3.59
N TYR A 23 3.41 15.99 4.73
CA TYR A 23 2.09 15.69 5.28
C TYR A 23 0.99 16.45 4.55
N ASP A 24 -0.11 15.77 4.26
CA ASP A 24 -1.27 16.37 3.62
C ASP A 24 -1.78 17.59 4.41
N LYS A 25 -1.81 18.74 3.74
CA LYS A 25 -2.17 20.02 4.34
C LYS A 25 -3.60 20.03 4.87
N ASN A 26 -4.53 19.34 4.21
CA ASN A 26 -5.93 19.30 4.63
C ASN A 26 -6.09 18.45 5.89
N TRP A 27 -5.37 17.33 5.98
CA TRP A 27 -5.30 16.48 7.16
C TRP A 27 -4.78 17.27 8.37
N ILE A 28 -3.66 17.98 8.21
CA ILE A 28 -3.11 18.81 9.29
C ILE A 28 -4.06 19.98 9.64
N SER A 29 -4.65 20.62 8.64
CA SER A 29 -5.57 21.76 8.84
C SER A 29 -6.89 21.35 9.50
N SER A 30 -7.23 20.06 9.51
CA SER A 30 -8.44 19.57 10.18
C SER A 30 -8.41 19.80 11.70
N SER A 31 -7.22 19.95 12.28
CA SER A 31 -6.99 20.07 13.71
C SER A 31 -6.15 21.29 14.11
N ASN A 32 -5.66 22.07 13.14
CA ASN A 32 -4.78 23.23 13.39
C ASN A 32 -5.24 24.47 12.62
N LYS A 33 -4.92 25.66 13.15
CA LYS A 33 -5.25 26.94 12.49
C LYS A 33 -4.39 27.10 11.21
N PRO A 34 -4.99 27.40 10.04
CA PRO A 34 -4.24 27.55 8.78
C PRO A 34 -3.11 28.60 8.83
N ARG A 35 -3.28 29.66 9.63
CA ARG A 35 -2.24 30.70 9.81
C ARG A 35 -0.92 30.13 10.36
N LEU A 36 -0.97 29.15 11.26
CA LEU A 36 0.22 28.51 11.84
C LEU A 36 0.96 27.63 10.81
N LEU A 37 0.23 27.14 9.81
CA LEU A 37 0.75 26.20 8.81
C LEU A 37 1.38 26.89 7.60
N ARG A 38 1.22 28.21 7.47
CA ARG A 38 1.71 28.96 6.29
C ARG A 38 3.22 28.81 6.13
N ASN A 39 3.95 28.95 7.23
CA ASN A 39 5.42 28.95 7.23
C ASN A 39 6.01 27.54 7.31
N LEU A 40 5.18 26.49 7.35
CA LEU A 40 5.64 25.10 7.42
C LEU A 40 5.44 24.36 6.09
N GLN A 41 4.96 25.07 5.06
CA GLN A 41 4.69 24.48 3.76
C GLN A 41 6.00 24.23 3.01
N CYS A 42 6.12 23.01 2.49
CA CYS A 42 7.18 22.64 1.56
C CYS A 42 7.05 23.47 0.27
N LEU A 43 8.12 24.17 -0.12
CA LEU A 43 8.13 24.99 -1.33
C LEU A 43 7.73 24.20 -2.59
N LEU A 44 8.16 22.93 -2.69
CA LEU A 44 8.02 22.12 -3.89
C LEU A 44 6.61 21.55 -4.06
N CYS A 45 6.10 20.84 -3.05
CA CYS A 45 4.80 20.14 -3.15
C CYS A 45 3.63 20.89 -2.51
N LYS A 46 3.88 22.03 -1.84
CA LYS A 46 2.89 22.86 -1.13
C LYS A 46 2.13 22.18 0.02
N GLN A 47 2.54 20.96 0.38
CA GLN A 47 2.09 20.23 1.57
C GLN A 47 2.90 20.65 2.81
N ILE A 48 2.58 20.16 4.00
CA ILE A 48 3.36 20.48 5.22
C ILE A 48 4.67 19.69 5.21
N ALA A 49 5.80 20.39 5.35
CA ALA A 49 7.12 19.79 5.22
C ALA A 49 7.35 18.67 6.26
N ASN A 50 7.60 17.45 5.79
CA ASN A 50 8.07 16.38 6.66
C ASN A 50 9.59 16.34 6.63
N ASN A 51 10.22 16.13 7.79
CA ASN A 51 11.67 16.22 7.97
C ASN A 51 12.21 17.51 7.34
N ALA A 52 11.67 18.65 7.75
CA ALA A 52 11.91 19.91 7.06
C ALA A 52 13.41 20.27 6.95
N MET A 53 13.79 20.79 5.79
CA MET A 53 15.10 21.28 5.42
C MET A 53 15.00 22.76 5.11
N GLU A 54 16.03 23.52 5.48
CA GLU A 54 16.13 24.96 5.24
C GLU A 54 17.21 25.21 4.20
N ILE A 55 16.89 25.99 3.17
CA ILE A 55 17.87 26.43 2.18
C ILE A 55 18.67 27.58 2.77
N ILE A 56 20.00 27.49 2.70
CA ILE A 56 20.95 28.45 3.27
C ILE A 56 22.00 28.89 2.24
N CYS A 57 21.61 28.95 0.97
CA CYS A 57 22.49 29.46 -0.09
C CYS A 57 22.79 30.94 0.14
N ASN A 58 24.04 31.35 -0.10
CA ASN A 58 24.48 32.75 0.08
C ASN A 58 23.73 33.69 -0.89
N GLU A 59 23.35 33.17 -2.06
CA GLU A 59 22.53 33.82 -3.07
C GLU A 59 21.13 34.23 -2.54
N HIS A 60 20.75 33.74 -1.36
CA HIS A 60 19.46 33.98 -0.73
C HIS A 60 19.59 34.57 0.68
N GLU A 61 20.74 35.13 1.06
CA GLU A 61 20.99 35.69 2.39
C GLU A 61 20.04 36.87 2.73
N ASP A 62 19.63 37.64 1.71
CA ASP A 62 18.67 38.75 1.87
C ASP A 62 17.20 38.33 1.91
N HIS A 63 16.89 37.04 1.70
CA HIS A 63 15.52 36.57 1.80
C HIS A 63 15.06 36.57 3.27
N LYS A 64 14.14 37.50 3.59
CA LYS A 64 13.56 37.66 4.93
C LYS A 64 12.80 36.43 5.45
N GLU A 65 12.42 35.49 4.59
CA GLU A 65 11.65 34.30 4.94
C GLU A 65 12.46 33.04 4.70
N THR A 66 12.60 32.22 5.75
CA THR A 66 13.22 30.90 5.67
C THR A 66 12.43 30.02 4.70
N VAL A 67 13.11 29.49 3.68
CA VAL A 67 12.50 28.58 2.72
C VAL A 67 12.60 27.15 3.23
N LEU A 68 11.44 26.58 3.58
CA LEU A 68 11.31 25.22 4.08
C LEU A 68 10.92 24.25 2.96
N ILE A 69 11.61 23.13 2.89
CA ILE A 69 11.38 22.05 1.92
C ILE A 69 11.40 20.72 2.67
N GLY A 70 10.47 19.81 2.38
CA GLY A 70 10.53 18.47 2.95
C GLY A 70 11.74 17.70 2.40
N GLU A 71 12.44 16.96 3.26
CA GLU A 71 13.70 16.30 2.91
C GLU A 71 13.60 15.37 1.69
N LYS A 72 12.52 14.58 1.61
CA LYS A 72 12.28 13.68 0.46
C LYS A 72 12.07 14.47 -0.84
N CYS A 73 11.31 15.57 -0.79
CA CYS A 73 11.08 16.43 -1.94
C CYS A 73 12.38 17.09 -2.40
N LEU A 74 13.20 17.60 -1.48
CA LEU A 74 14.47 18.24 -1.80
C LEU A 74 15.44 17.24 -2.45
N LYS A 75 15.61 16.06 -1.84
CA LYS A 75 16.49 15.00 -2.37
C LYS A 75 16.08 14.58 -3.78
N GLN A 76 14.78 14.39 -4.01
CA GLN A 76 14.27 14.05 -5.34
C GLN A 76 14.55 15.17 -6.35
N TYR A 77 14.24 16.42 -6.00
CA TYR A 77 14.46 17.56 -6.88
C TYR A 77 15.92 17.70 -7.29
N LEU A 78 16.85 17.66 -6.33
CA LEU A 78 18.29 17.79 -6.60
C LEU A 78 18.80 16.69 -7.53
N ASN A 79 18.33 15.45 -7.35
CA ASN A 79 18.68 14.34 -8.23
C ASN A 79 18.18 14.54 -9.67
N GLU A 80 16.98 15.06 -9.84
CA GLU A 80 16.37 15.31 -11.16
C GLU A 80 16.94 16.56 -11.87
N HIS A 81 17.50 17.51 -11.11
CA HIS A 81 17.91 18.82 -11.61
C HIS A 81 19.41 19.08 -11.45
N ASN A 82 20.24 18.03 -11.42
CA ASN A 82 21.70 18.12 -11.35
C ASN A 82 22.21 19.01 -10.19
N ASN A 83 21.62 18.84 -9.00
CA ASN A 83 21.92 19.56 -7.77
C ASN A 83 21.69 21.09 -7.82
N LYS A 84 20.90 21.58 -8.77
CA LYS A 84 20.53 23.00 -8.84
C LYS A 84 19.58 23.40 -7.73
N CYS A 85 19.73 24.63 -7.24
CA CYS A 85 18.90 25.17 -6.17
C CYS A 85 17.44 25.40 -6.63
N PRO A 86 16.43 24.95 -5.85
CA PRO A 86 15.02 25.11 -6.20
C PRO A 86 14.49 26.56 -6.15
N ILE A 87 15.26 27.52 -5.63
CA ILE A 87 14.87 28.93 -5.49
C ILE A 87 15.49 29.79 -6.60
N GLY A 88 16.79 29.62 -6.85
CA GLY A 88 17.56 30.47 -7.77
C GLY A 88 18.19 29.77 -8.98
N ASN A 89 18.02 28.44 -9.11
CA ASN A 89 18.60 27.63 -10.19
C ASN A 89 20.13 27.76 -10.34
N HIS A 90 20.82 28.20 -9.29
CA HIS A 90 22.28 28.21 -9.20
C HIS A 90 22.81 26.81 -8.87
N ASP A 91 24.07 26.57 -9.20
CA ASP A 91 24.74 25.31 -8.88
C ASP A 91 25.03 25.22 -7.37
N HIS A 92 25.14 24.00 -6.85
CA HIS A 92 25.50 23.69 -5.45
C HIS A 92 24.53 24.27 -4.41
N CYS A 93 23.32 23.71 -4.35
CA CYS A 93 22.34 24.04 -3.31
C CYS A 93 22.86 23.70 -1.89
N ASN A 94 22.98 24.71 -1.02
CA ASN A 94 23.30 24.52 0.40
C ASN A 94 22.02 24.44 1.25
N TYR A 95 21.96 23.45 2.13
CA TYR A 95 20.79 23.23 2.98
C TYR A 95 21.15 22.56 4.31
N VAL A 96 20.35 22.84 5.34
CA VAL A 96 20.50 22.26 6.69
C VAL A 96 19.18 21.70 7.19
N LYS A 97 19.26 20.87 8.25
CA LYS A 97 18.06 20.39 8.93
C LYS A 97 17.43 21.54 9.72
N GLY A 98 16.21 21.92 9.39
CA GLY A 98 15.47 22.96 10.11
C GLY A 98 14.94 22.45 11.45
N GLN A 99 15.79 22.37 12.48
CA GLN A 99 15.46 21.73 13.75
C GLN A 99 14.23 22.37 14.41
N THR A 100 14.13 23.70 14.39
CA THR A 100 12.99 24.44 14.94
C THR A 100 11.70 24.09 14.20
N ALA A 101 11.73 24.07 12.87
CA ALA A 101 10.57 23.70 12.07
C ALA A 101 10.18 22.23 12.29
N ARG A 102 11.15 21.31 12.37
CA ARG A 102 10.92 19.89 12.67
C ARG A 102 10.22 19.70 14.01
N ASN A 103 10.69 20.36 15.06
CA ASN A 103 10.08 20.30 16.39
C ASN A 103 8.66 20.91 16.39
N PHE A 104 8.46 22.04 15.69
CA PHE A 104 7.13 22.63 15.64
C PHE A 104 6.14 21.73 14.89
N ILE A 105 6.58 21.11 13.79
CA ILE A 105 5.76 20.19 13.00
C ILE A 105 5.44 18.93 13.80
N SER A 106 6.38 18.36 14.56
CA SER A 106 6.14 17.17 15.37
C SER A 106 5.05 17.36 16.41
N GLU A 107 4.93 18.58 16.95
CA GLU A 107 3.95 18.97 17.97
C GLU A 107 2.54 19.28 17.42
N LEU A 108 2.37 19.41 16.10
CA LEU A 108 1.07 19.71 15.51
C LEU A 108 0.05 18.62 15.86
N LYS A 109 -1.17 19.05 16.23
CA LYS A 109 -2.23 18.13 16.61
C LYS A 109 -2.93 17.57 15.38
N VAL A 110 -3.17 16.27 15.33
CA VAL A 110 -3.80 15.61 14.20
C VAL A 110 -4.75 14.52 14.68
N ILE A 111 -5.74 14.21 13.84
CA ILE A 111 -6.55 13.00 13.99
C ILE A 111 -5.89 11.82 13.28
N CYS A 112 -6.38 10.61 13.55
CA CYS A 112 -5.93 9.41 12.83
C CYS A 112 -6.04 9.62 11.30
N PRO A 113 -4.97 9.43 10.52
CA PRO A 113 -5.02 9.62 9.07
C PRO A 113 -5.96 8.60 8.39
N ARG A 114 -6.11 7.39 8.95
CA ARG A 114 -7.10 6.41 8.47
C ARG A 114 -8.53 6.90 8.68
N GLN A 115 -8.81 7.53 9.82
CA GLN A 115 -10.13 8.14 10.08
C GLN A 115 -10.38 9.31 9.14
N PHE A 116 -9.39 10.18 8.94
CA PHE A 116 -9.50 11.30 8.01
C PHE A 116 -9.83 10.84 6.58
N GLY A 117 -9.19 9.76 6.11
CA GLY A 117 -9.51 9.16 4.82
C GLY A 117 -10.94 8.62 4.71
N ILE A 118 -11.46 8.01 5.79
CA ILE A 118 -12.86 7.55 5.86
C ILE A 118 -13.82 8.74 5.79
N ASP A 119 -13.56 9.80 6.56
CA ASP A 119 -14.43 10.98 6.64
C ASP A 119 -14.52 11.70 5.29
N LEU A 120 -13.42 11.76 4.53
CA LEU A 120 -13.40 12.30 3.17
C LEU A 120 -14.29 11.47 2.23
N ASN A 121 -14.17 10.14 2.25
CA ASN A 121 -14.97 9.26 1.40
C ASN A 121 -16.48 9.31 1.74
N ILE A 122 -16.84 9.49 3.01
CA ILE A 122 -18.25 9.66 3.40
C ILE A 122 -18.81 10.95 2.83
N LYS A 123 -18.09 12.07 2.95
CA LYS A 123 -18.54 13.38 2.43
C LYS A 123 -18.77 13.32 0.92
N THR A 124 -17.87 12.71 0.16
CA THR A 124 -18.02 12.59 -1.31
C THR A 124 -19.22 11.74 -1.72
N ASN A 125 -19.62 10.74 -0.93
CA ASN A 125 -20.76 9.88 -1.26
C ASN A 125 -22.12 10.52 -0.96
N ILE A 126 -22.17 11.45 0.01
CA ILE A 126 -23.38 12.19 0.36
C ILE A 126 -23.69 13.24 -0.72
N GLU A 127 -22.67 13.91 -1.26
CA GLU A 127 -22.83 14.90 -2.34
C GLU A 127 -23.29 14.30 -3.67
N THR A 128 -23.14 12.99 -3.88
CA THR A 128 -23.58 12.29 -5.11
C THR A 128 -24.96 11.65 -5.02
N LYS A 129 -25.64 11.70 -3.86
CA LYS A 129 -26.96 11.08 -3.66
C LYS A 129 -27.94 12.08 -3.06
N GLU A 130 -28.28 13.11 -3.83
CA GLU A 130 -29.54 13.82 -3.61
C GLU A 130 -30.69 12.93 -4.09
N GLY A 131 -31.33 12.25 -3.14
CA GLY A 131 -32.55 11.48 -3.39
C GLY A 131 -32.40 9.98 -3.16
N ASP A 132 -32.16 9.56 -1.93
CA ASP A 132 -32.90 8.40 -1.43
C ASP A 132 -32.96 8.41 0.09
N THR A 133 -34.19 8.47 0.59
CA THR A 133 -34.54 8.40 2.01
C THR A 133 -34.39 6.94 2.46
N SER A 134 -33.94 6.75 3.70
CA SER A 134 -34.12 5.52 4.47
C SER A 134 -33.19 4.35 4.13
N THR A 135 -32.07 4.28 4.83
CA THR A 135 -31.83 3.13 5.73
C THR A 135 -30.74 3.52 6.72
N GLU A 136 -31.17 3.89 7.91
CA GLU A 136 -30.38 3.80 9.14
C GLU A 136 -30.03 2.32 9.36
N ILE A 137 -29.09 1.80 8.58
CA ILE A 137 -28.31 0.67 9.06
C ILE A 137 -27.37 1.27 10.10
N GLU A 138 -27.81 1.19 11.36
CA GLU A 138 -26.98 1.34 12.56
C GLU A 138 -25.88 0.25 12.58
N THR A 139 -25.07 0.13 11.53
CA THR A 139 -23.71 -0.31 11.72
C THR A 139 -23.05 0.81 12.50
N LYS A 140 -22.90 0.64 13.83
CA LYS A 140 -22.03 1.46 14.67
C LYS A 140 -20.76 1.73 13.88
N LYS A 141 -20.67 2.89 13.22
CA LYS A 141 -19.51 3.27 12.42
C LYS A 141 -18.37 3.33 13.41
N GLN A 142 -17.51 2.32 13.43
CA GLN A 142 -16.39 2.30 14.36
C GLN A 142 -15.38 3.32 13.83
N TYR A 143 -15.21 4.38 14.62
CA TYR A 143 -14.30 5.47 14.33
C TYR A 143 -13.06 5.35 15.21
N CYS A 144 -11.92 5.80 14.70
CA CYS A 144 -10.73 5.99 15.52
C CYS A 144 -10.81 7.34 16.22
N ILE A 145 -10.72 7.32 17.55
CA ILE A 145 -10.75 8.52 18.40
C ILE A 145 -9.38 9.16 18.61
N PHE A 146 -8.34 8.65 17.96
CA PHE A 146 -7.00 9.18 18.13
C PHE A 146 -6.95 10.65 17.71
N LYS A 147 -6.50 11.48 18.66
CA LYS A 147 -6.19 12.89 18.46
C LYS A 147 -4.93 13.19 19.27
N GLY A 148 -3.81 13.31 18.58
CA GLY A 148 -2.48 13.37 19.18
C GLY A 148 -1.53 14.26 18.40
N LYS A 149 -0.25 14.23 18.74
CA LYS A 149 0.81 14.92 17.99
C LYS A 149 1.19 14.13 16.73
N ILE A 150 1.79 14.78 15.73
CA ILE A 150 2.27 14.10 14.51
C ILE A 150 3.28 12.99 14.85
N GLU A 151 4.20 13.23 15.79
CA GLU A 151 5.22 12.25 16.19
C GLU A 151 4.64 10.93 16.73
N GLU A 152 3.45 11.00 17.35
CA GLU A 152 2.77 9.84 17.95
C GLU A 152 2.04 8.99 16.88
N VAL A 153 1.76 9.56 15.70
CA VAL A 153 0.92 8.93 14.66
C VAL A 153 1.51 7.60 14.20
N LYS A 154 2.84 7.52 14.02
CA LYS A 154 3.47 6.28 13.55
C LYS A 154 3.24 5.13 14.53
N ASN A 155 3.48 5.36 15.81
CA ASN A 155 3.22 4.38 16.86
C ASN A 155 1.74 3.99 16.88
N HIS A 156 0.84 4.98 16.85
CA HIS A 156 -0.59 4.75 16.81
C HIS A 156 -1.00 3.83 15.65
N LEU A 157 -0.59 4.14 14.41
CA LEU A 157 -0.96 3.37 13.23
C LEU A 157 -0.45 1.92 13.23
N GLN A 158 0.69 1.68 13.88
CA GLN A 158 1.33 0.37 13.96
C GLN A 158 0.72 -0.49 15.08
N ASN A 159 0.46 0.10 16.24
CA ASN A 159 0.25 -0.65 17.48
C ASN A 159 -1.15 -0.51 18.09
N GLU A 160 -1.84 0.64 17.89
CA GLU A 160 -3.04 0.97 18.67
C GLU A 160 -4.28 1.22 17.79
N CYS A 161 -4.09 1.53 16.50
CA CYS A 161 -5.16 1.97 15.63
C CYS A 161 -6.18 0.86 15.37
N CYS A 162 -7.42 1.06 15.82
CA CYS A 162 -8.55 0.15 15.59
C CYS A 162 -8.93 0.02 14.09
N LEU A 163 -8.57 1.01 13.27
CA LEU A 163 -8.77 1.01 11.82
C LEU A 163 -7.61 0.35 11.05
N LYS A 164 -6.70 -0.34 11.73
CA LYS A 164 -5.63 -1.09 11.05
C LYS A 164 -6.22 -2.21 10.20
N PRO A 165 -5.96 -2.22 8.88
CA PRO A 165 -6.35 -3.34 8.05
C PRO A 165 -5.64 -4.61 8.53
N LEU A 166 -6.38 -5.69 8.64
CA LEU A 166 -5.88 -7.03 8.88
C LEU A 166 -6.03 -7.82 7.57
N GLU A 167 -5.07 -8.69 7.31
CA GLU A 167 -5.20 -9.65 6.21
C GLU A 167 -5.99 -10.86 6.68
N CYS A 168 -6.92 -11.31 5.83
CA CYS A 168 -7.58 -12.57 6.06
C CYS A 168 -6.58 -13.71 5.93
N LYS A 169 -6.61 -14.68 6.87
CA LYS A 169 -5.78 -15.91 6.75
C LYS A 169 -6.11 -16.71 5.50
N PHE A 170 -7.27 -16.48 4.89
CA PHE A 170 -7.69 -17.12 3.65
C PHE A 170 -7.31 -16.33 2.39
N LYS A 171 -6.55 -15.24 2.51
CA LYS A 171 -6.13 -14.41 1.39
C LYS A 171 -5.33 -15.19 0.35
N GLU A 172 -4.44 -16.07 0.80
CA GLU A 172 -3.65 -16.95 -0.08
C GLU A 172 -4.53 -17.91 -0.92
N PHE A 173 -5.76 -18.15 -0.47
CA PHE A 173 -6.74 -18.99 -1.17
C PHE A 173 -7.75 -18.17 -1.99
N GLY A 174 -7.64 -16.83 -2.01
CA GLY A 174 -8.51 -15.94 -2.80
C GLY A 174 -9.54 -15.16 -1.98
N CYS A 175 -9.35 -14.97 -0.68
CA CYS A 175 -10.17 -14.04 0.11
C CYS A 175 -9.61 -12.61 0.05
N ASP A 176 -10.29 -11.74 -0.71
CA ASP A 176 -9.89 -10.34 -0.91
C ASP A 176 -10.62 -9.34 0.02
N ASP A 177 -11.37 -9.85 1.00
CA ASP A 177 -12.09 -9.01 1.96
C ASP A 177 -11.12 -8.17 2.82
N ILE A 178 -11.40 -6.87 2.95
CA ILE A 178 -10.66 -5.97 3.84
C ILE A 178 -11.14 -6.20 5.28
N LEU A 179 -10.23 -6.67 6.14
CA LEU A 179 -10.53 -6.88 7.55
C LEU A 179 -9.97 -5.75 8.40
N PHE A 180 -10.58 -5.56 9.54
CA PHE A 180 -10.15 -4.67 10.61
C PHE A 180 -10.30 -5.43 11.93
N ASN A 181 -9.58 -4.99 12.96
CA ASN A 181 -9.63 -5.68 14.25
C ASN A 181 -11.06 -5.82 14.80
N PHE A 182 -11.92 -4.84 14.54
CA PHE A 182 -13.29 -4.83 15.04
C PHE A 182 -14.27 -5.72 14.27
N ASN A 183 -14.07 -5.95 12.97
CA ASN A 183 -14.98 -6.77 12.15
C ASN A 183 -14.44 -8.18 11.91
N PHE A 184 -13.23 -8.48 12.37
CA PHE A 184 -12.55 -9.75 12.16
C PHE A 184 -13.40 -10.96 12.55
N GLN A 185 -13.92 -10.98 13.79
CA GLN A 185 -14.75 -12.10 14.26
C GLN A 185 -16.05 -12.24 13.46
N LYS A 186 -16.73 -11.12 13.17
CA LYS A 186 -17.96 -11.11 12.39
C LYS A 186 -17.72 -11.59 10.95
N HIS A 187 -16.61 -11.18 10.34
CA HIS A 187 -16.21 -11.67 9.03
C HIS A 187 -15.99 -13.19 9.06
N LEU A 188 -15.22 -13.72 10.02
CA LEU A 188 -15.00 -15.16 10.13
C LEU A 188 -16.30 -15.95 10.29
N GLN A 189 -17.26 -15.42 11.04
CA GLN A 189 -18.59 -16.05 11.21
C GLN A 189 -19.41 -16.01 9.92
N LEU A 190 -19.53 -14.85 9.28
CA LEU A 190 -20.38 -14.67 8.09
C LEU A 190 -19.79 -15.31 6.83
N LYS A 191 -18.47 -15.32 6.71
CA LYS A 191 -17.74 -15.82 5.54
C LYS A 191 -17.19 -17.23 5.71
N GLY A 192 -17.50 -17.91 6.81
CA GLY A 192 -17.02 -19.27 7.08
C GLY A 192 -17.26 -20.24 5.93
N ASN A 193 -18.46 -20.25 5.34
CA ASN A 193 -18.78 -21.11 4.19
C ASN A 193 -17.98 -20.73 2.94
N GLN A 194 -17.78 -19.42 2.69
CA GLN A 194 -16.96 -18.95 1.59
C GLN A 194 -15.51 -19.40 1.75
N HIS A 195 -14.94 -19.26 2.95
CA HIS A 195 -13.59 -19.74 3.27
C HIS A 195 -13.45 -21.25 3.09
N SER A 196 -14.43 -22.04 3.55
CA SER A 196 -14.46 -23.48 3.34
C SER A 196 -14.47 -23.84 1.85
N ASN A 197 -15.27 -23.14 1.04
CA ASN A 197 -15.29 -23.36 -0.41
C ASN A 197 -13.97 -23.01 -1.09
N LEU A 198 -13.30 -21.94 -0.66
CA LEU A 198 -11.95 -21.60 -1.17
C LEU A 198 -10.95 -22.72 -0.87
N LEU A 199 -10.98 -23.29 0.34
CA LEU A 199 -10.15 -24.44 0.70
C LEU A 199 -10.48 -25.68 -0.14
N LEU A 200 -11.77 -26.02 -0.29
CA LEU A 200 -12.21 -27.17 -1.08
C LEU A 200 -11.78 -27.05 -2.55
N ASN A 201 -11.91 -25.85 -3.13
CA ASN A 201 -11.44 -25.58 -4.48
C ASN A 201 -9.92 -25.75 -4.59
N ASN A 202 -9.16 -25.26 -3.62
CA ASN A 202 -7.70 -25.42 -3.60
C ASN A 202 -7.30 -26.90 -3.49
N ILE A 203 -7.98 -27.67 -2.63
CA ILE A 203 -7.76 -29.12 -2.50
C ILE A 203 -8.05 -29.83 -3.83
N SER A 204 -9.16 -29.49 -4.50
CA SER A 204 -9.50 -30.05 -5.82
C SER A 204 -8.42 -29.75 -6.87
N ILE A 205 -7.90 -28.52 -6.90
CA ILE A 205 -6.78 -28.14 -7.78
C ILE A 205 -5.53 -28.98 -7.48
N LEU A 206 -5.20 -29.18 -6.20
CA LEU A 206 -4.04 -29.98 -5.80
C LEU A 206 -4.23 -31.45 -6.18
N GLN A 207 -5.41 -32.03 -5.96
CA GLN A 207 -5.74 -33.40 -6.34
C GLN A 207 -5.61 -33.60 -7.86
N ASN A 208 -6.13 -32.67 -8.66
CA ASN A 208 -6.00 -32.71 -10.12
C ASN A 208 -4.53 -32.65 -10.55
N LYS A 209 -3.72 -31.78 -9.94
CA LYS A 209 -2.28 -31.71 -10.21
C LYS A 209 -1.57 -33.03 -9.88
N ILE A 210 -1.88 -33.62 -8.72
CA ILE A 210 -1.30 -34.91 -8.31
C ILE A 210 -1.67 -36.02 -9.31
N GLN A 211 -2.93 -36.09 -9.73
CA GLN A 211 -3.38 -37.07 -10.74
C GLN A 211 -2.70 -36.88 -12.09
N GLN A 212 -2.50 -35.62 -12.52
CA GLN A 212 -1.75 -35.32 -13.73
C GLN A 212 -0.29 -35.77 -13.63
N TYR A 213 0.37 -35.49 -12.50
CA TYR A 213 1.75 -35.95 -12.27
C TYR A 213 1.85 -37.48 -12.33
N GLN A 214 0.95 -38.19 -11.64
CA GLN A 214 0.92 -39.66 -11.65
C GLN A 214 0.66 -40.23 -13.05
N SER A 215 -0.25 -39.61 -13.82
CA SER A 215 -0.54 -40.03 -15.20
C SER A 215 0.67 -39.83 -16.12
N ASN A 216 1.37 -38.70 -15.97
CA ASN A 216 2.58 -38.40 -16.74
C ASN A 216 3.73 -39.34 -16.38
N GLU A 217 3.89 -39.69 -15.10
CA GLU A 217 4.90 -40.65 -14.64
C GLU A 217 4.64 -42.04 -15.23
N ASN A 218 3.39 -42.53 -15.16
CA ASN A 218 2.99 -43.80 -15.78
C ASN A 218 3.26 -43.83 -17.29
N ASN A 219 2.89 -42.76 -18.00
CA ASN A 219 3.15 -42.64 -19.44
C ASN A 219 4.65 -42.66 -19.75
N THR A 220 5.46 -41.98 -18.93
CA THR A 220 6.93 -41.97 -19.07
C THR A 220 7.51 -43.37 -18.88
N GLN A 221 6.99 -44.13 -17.91
CA GLN A 221 7.44 -45.49 -17.63
C GLN A 221 7.07 -46.47 -18.76
N ILE A 222 5.86 -46.36 -19.31
CA ILE A 222 5.43 -47.12 -20.50
C ILE A 222 6.33 -46.82 -21.71
N LEU A 223 6.67 -45.54 -21.94
CA LEU A 223 7.57 -45.16 -23.03
C LEU A 223 8.97 -45.75 -22.86
N LYS A 224 9.53 -45.76 -21.64
CA LYS A 224 10.83 -46.38 -21.35
C LYS A 224 10.83 -47.88 -21.70
N SER A 225 9.83 -48.63 -21.24
CA SER A 225 9.75 -50.07 -21.54
C SER A 225 9.63 -50.36 -23.04
N LYS A 226 8.89 -49.52 -23.79
CA LYS A 226 8.80 -49.66 -25.26
C LYS A 226 10.13 -49.41 -25.98
N ILE A 227 10.92 -48.44 -25.49
CA ILE A 227 12.25 -48.17 -26.03
C ILE A 227 13.18 -49.35 -25.75
N GLU A 228 13.18 -49.87 -24.52
CA GLU A 228 13.98 -51.04 -24.14
C GLU A 228 13.64 -52.29 -24.99
N GLU A 229 12.36 -52.54 -25.26
CA GLU A 229 11.92 -53.62 -26.15
C GLU A 229 12.41 -53.42 -27.60
N GLN A 230 12.35 -52.19 -28.13
CA GLN A 230 12.87 -51.88 -29.45
C GLN A 230 14.39 -52.05 -29.54
N GLU A 231 15.13 -51.61 -28.52
CA GLU A 231 16.58 -51.78 -28.46
C GLU A 231 16.99 -53.26 -28.42
N GLN A 232 16.28 -54.09 -27.65
CA GLN A 232 16.49 -55.54 -27.63
C GLN A 232 16.19 -56.19 -28.98
N TYR A 233 15.11 -55.78 -29.66
CA TYR A 233 14.78 -56.27 -31.00
C TYR A 233 15.86 -55.92 -32.03
N ILE A 234 16.38 -54.68 -31.99
CA ILE A 234 17.46 -54.24 -32.88
C ILE A 234 18.76 -55.01 -32.58
N HIS A 235 19.11 -55.21 -31.31
CA HIS A 235 20.29 -55.98 -30.91
C HIS A 235 20.24 -57.43 -31.40
N ASN A 236 19.10 -58.11 -31.20
CA ASN A 236 18.89 -59.50 -31.60
C ASN A 236 18.90 -59.69 -33.13
N ASN A 237 18.38 -58.73 -33.90
CA ASN A 237 18.38 -58.80 -35.37
C ASN A 237 19.70 -58.31 -35.99
N GLY A 238 20.44 -57.42 -35.33
CA GLY A 238 21.78 -57.00 -35.73
C GLY A 238 22.82 -58.13 -35.63
N MET A 239 22.73 -58.99 -34.60
CA MET A 239 23.63 -60.15 -34.45
C MET A 239 23.37 -61.26 -35.49
N LYS A 240 22.15 -61.41 -35.98
CA LYS A 240 21.82 -62.39 -37.05
C LYS A 240 22.41 -62.03 -38.41
N LYS A 241 22.74 -60.75 -38.67
CA LYS A 241 23.36 -60.31 -39.94
C LYS A 241 24.88 -60.46 -40.01
N LYS A 242 25.57 -60.75 -38.90
CA LYS A 242 27.05 -60.96 -38.85
C LYS A 242 27.49 -62.43 -38.92
N LYS A 243 26.56 -63.39 -39.06
CA LYS A 243 26.84 -64.84 -39.13
C LYS A 243 26.73 -65.44 -40.55
N LYS A 244 26.80 -64.62 -41.60
CA LYS A 244 26.88 -65.08 -43.00
C LYS A 244 28.20 -64.65 -43.61
#